data_AF-A0A061QVF2-F1
#
_entry.id   AF-A0A061QVF2-F1
#
_cell.length_a   1.000
_cell.length_b   1.000
_cell.length_c   1.000
_cell.angle_alpha   90.00
_cell.angle_beta   90.00
_cell.angle_gamma   90.00
#
_symmetry.space_group_name_H-M   'P 1'
#
loop_
_entity.id
_entity.type
_entity.pdbx_description
1 polymer ?
#
loop_
_entity_poly.entity_id
_entity_poly.type
_entity_poly.pdbx_seq_one_letter_code
_entity_poly.pdbx_strand_id
1 'polypeptide(L)'
;MLTLKVSVAPRFVVKSGADSRYTSGRRVSNRLLTPISAKAQNVSKDASGHVSRRELIRSSTLLTAFAAITLPTSPAEAFLGIGEKSAQDQYVEDTTNVIEKTQKLLNLSRDDPAKADAVKEVRSLTNTWVSKYRRDDRFAGKPSFGNMYSVLNAISGHYNSFGPEAPIPKKRLDRILKELSDADRLLARGR
;
A
#
# COMPACT_ATOMS: atom_id res chain seq x y z
N MET A 1 70.15 -21.54 -25.94
CA MET A 1 71.10 -20.68 -26.67
C MET A 1 70.64 -20.57 -28.11
N LEU A 2 69.89 -19.50 -28.45
CA LEU A 2 69.88 -18.80 -29.75
C LEU A 2 68.70 -17.82 -29.81
N THR A 3 69.02 -16.63 -30.31
CA THR A 3 68.37 -15.34 -30.14
C THR A 3 67.64 -14.91 -31.42
N LEU A 4 66.51 -14.22 -31.23
CA LEU A 4 65.98 -13.05 -31.97
C LEU A 4 66.12 -12.95 -33.51
N LYS A 5 64.98 -12.70 -34.19
CA LYS A 5 64.86 -11.54 -35.09
C LYS A 5 63.39 -11.16 -35.37
N VAL A 6 63.12 -9.88 -35.12
CA VAL A 6 61.93 -9.09 -35.46
C VAL A 6 61.93 -8.78 -36.96
N SER A 7 60.78 -8.73 -37.63
CA SER A 7 60.61 -7.98 -38.88
C SER A 7 59.19 -7.46 -39.07
N VAL A 8 59.13 -6.29 -39.70
CA VAL A 8 58.11 -5.23 -39.68
C VAL A 8 57.07 -5.38 -40.82
N ALA A 9 55.89 -4.83 -40.59
CA ALA A 9 54.70 -4.79 -41.46
C ALA A 9 54.90 -4.14 -42.86
N PRO A 10 53.87 -4.24 -43.73
CA PRO A 10 53.35 -3.00 -44.31
C PRO A 10 51.85 -2.73 -44.04
N ARG A 11 51.62 -1.43 -43.93
CA ARG A 11 50.38 -0.63 -43.88
C ARG A 11 49.43 -0.94 -45.05
N PHE A 12 48.15 -1.11 -44.77
CA PHE A 12 47.09 -0.83 -45.75
C PHE A 12 46.01 0.07 -45.12
N VAL A 13 45.59 1.06 -45.91
CA VAL A 13 44.82 2.24 -45.52
C VAL A 13 43.31 2.01 -45.71
N VAL A 14 42.56 2.32 -44.65
CA VAL A 14 41.22 2.93 -44.50
C VAL A 14 40.22 2.93 -45.67
N LYS A 15 39.00 2.43 -45.38
CA LYS A 15 37.68 3.07 -45.63
C LYS A 15 36.64 2.41 -44.69
N SER A 16 36.27 3.02 -43.56
CA SER A 16 35.15 3.96 -43.36
C SER A 16 33.80 3.45 -43.86
N GLY A 17 32.85 3.20 -42.94
CA GLY A 17 31.45 2.97 -43.29
C GLY A 17 30.56 2.34 -42.23
N ALA A 18 30.09 3.17 -41.29
CA ALA A 18 28.78 3.13 -40.61
C ALA A 18 28.50 2.09 -39.50
N ASP A 19 28.53 2.62 -38.27
CA ASP A 19 27.84 2.17 -37.06
C ASP A 19 26.33 1.88 -37.29
N SER A 20 25.84 0.76 -36.75
CA SER A 20 24.41 0.54 -36.48
C SER A 20 24.24 0.25 -34.99
N ARG A 21 23.98 1.31 -34.21
CA ARG A 21 23.53 1.24 -32.82
C ARG A 21 22.01 1.19 -32.82
N TYR A 22 21.46 0.04 -32.42
CA TYR A 22 20.03 -0.16 -32.22
C TYR A 22 19.59 0.55 -30.93
N THR A 23 19.09 1.78 -31.05
CA THR A 23 18.42 2.52 -29.97
C THR A 23 16.90 2.35 -30.12
N SER A 24 16.29 1.50 -29.30
CA SER A 24 14.83 1.35 -29.23
C SER A 24 14.22 2.47 -28.37
N GLY A 25 13.98 3.63 -28.98
CA GLY A 25 13.19 4.72 -28.41
C GLY A 25 11.69 4.50 -28.62
N ARG A 26 10.95 4.23 -27.55
CA ARG A 26 9.49 4.09 -27.56
C ARG A 26 8.85 5.48 -27.71
N ARG A 27 8.41 5.81 -28.92
CA ARG A 27 7.67 7.04 -29.24
C ARG A 27 6.28 7.02 -28.60
N VAL A 28 5.98 8.05 -27.81
CA VAL A 28 4.63 8.38 -27.31
C VAL A 28 3.94 9.20 -28.40
N SER A 29 2.91 8.66 -29.03
CA SER A 29 2.12 9.38 -30.04
C SER A 29 1.08 10.28 -29.36
N ASN A 30 1.35 11.59 -29.35
CA ASN A 30 0.34 12.61 -29.07
C ASN A 30 -0.68 12.65 -30.22
N ARG A 31 -1.92 12.24 -29.97
CA ARG A 31 -3.05 12.51 -30.88
C ARG A 31 -3.57 13.91 -30.62
N LEU A 32 -3.41 14.78 -31.62
CA LEU A 32 -3.97 16.11 -31.67
C LEU A 32 -5.47 16.07 -32.03
N LEU A 33 -6.20 16.97 -31.39
CA LEU A 33 -7.64 17.19 -31.44
C LEU A 33 -8.10 17.70 -32.81
N THR A 34 -9.27 17.25 -33.27
CA THR A 34 -10.01 17.85 -34.39
C THR A 34 -11.15 18.73 -33.83
N PRO A 35 -11.39 19.94 -34.39
CA PRO A 35 -12.53 20.76 -33.99
C PRO A 35 -13.80 20.35 -34.75
N ILE A 36 -14.91 20.14 -34.03
CA ILE A 36 -16.25 20.01 -34.62
C ILE A 36 -16.93 21.38 -34.59
N SER A 37 -17.35 21.80 -35.78
CA SER A 37 -18.03 23.06 -36.10
C SER A 37 -19.46 23.12 -35.56
N ALA A 38 -19.91 24.33 -35.26
CA ALA A 38 -21.13 24.70 -34.56
C ALA A 38 -22.42 24.49 -35.37
N LYS A 39 -23.52 24.23 -34.66
CA LYS A 39 -24.87 24.64 -35.09
C LYS A 39 -25.62 25.27 -33.93
N ALA A 40 -25.96 26.54 -34.11
CA ALA A 40 -26.71 27.38 -33.18
C ALA A 40 -28.22 27.12 -33.31
N GLN A 41 -28.91 27.01 -32.18
CA GLN A 41 -30.31 27.44 -32.04
C GLN A 41 -30.53 28.01 -30.64
N ASN A 42 -30.90 29.30 -30.61
CA ASN A 42 -31.40 30.05 -29.45
C ASN A 42 -32.82 29.61 -29.13
N VAL A 43 -33.15 29.38 -27.85
CA VAL A 43 -34.45 29.74 -27.27
C VAL A 43 -34.26 30.24 -25.84
N SER A 44 -35.05 31.25 -25.52
CA SER A 44 -34.94 32.31 -24.53
C SER A 44 -35.11 31.92 -23.06
N LYS A 45 -34.43 32.71 -22.22
CA LYS A 45 -34.86 33.37 -20.96
C LYS A 45 -35.74 32.59 -19.98
N ASP A 46 -35.26 32.45 -18.74
CA ASP A 46 -35.90 33.17 -17.63
C ASP A 46 -34.91 33.51 -16.50
N ALA A 47 -35.24 34.59 -15.80
CA ALA A 47 -34.38 35.36 -14.92
C ALA A 47 -34.32 34.81 -13.49
N SER A 48 -33.17 34.98 -12.81
CA SER A 48 -33.08 35.72 -11.53
C SER A 48 -31.72 35.55 -10.85
N GLY A 49 -31.09 36.69 -10.54
CA GLY A 49 -30.38 36.92 -9.28
C GLY A 49 -29.01 36.25 -9.10
N HIS A 50 -27.97 36.83 -9.71
CA HIS A 50 -26.59 36.56 -9.36
C HIS A 50 -26.29 37.20 -7.98
N VAL A 51 -26.25 36.43 -6.89
CA VAL A 51 -25.71 36.92 -5.62
C VAL A 51 -24.21 36.67 -5.60
N SER A 52 -23.46 37.75 -5.76
CA SER A 52 -22.00 37.77 -5.77
C SER A 52 -21.45 37.52 -4.36
N ARG A 53 -20.55 36.53 -4.22
CA ARG A 53 -19.87 36.10 -2.98
C ARG A 53 -19.05 37.19 -2.26
N ARG A 54 -19.05 38.44 -2.73
CA ARG A 54 -18.21 39.53 -2.22
C ARG A 54 -18.95 40.58 -1.37
N GLU A 55 -20.26 40.45 -1.17
CA GLU A 55 -21.07 41.42 -0.40
C GLU A 55 -21.55 40.87 0.97
N LEU A 56 -20.72 40.07 1.66
CA LEU A 56 -20.99 39.60 3.03
C LEU A 56 -20.02 40.19 4.06
N ILE A 57 -19.38 41.32 3.74
CA ILE A 57 -18.54 42.09 4.67
C ILE A 57 -19.07 43.52 4.71
N ARG A 58 -20.29 43.72 5.24
CA ARG A 58 -20.85 45.04 5.63
C ARG A 58 -22.24 44.90 6.22
N SER A 59 -22.34 44.45 7.48
CA SER A 59 -23.51 44.74 8.33
C SER A 59 -23.13 44.46 9.78
N SER A 60 -22.69 45.52 10.45
CA SER A 60 -22.34 45.57 11.87
C SER A 60 -23.57 45.81 12.74
N THR A 61 -23.58 45.15 13.90
CA THR A 61 -24.13 45.57 15.22
C THR A 61 -25.66 45.71 15.39
N LEU A 62 -26.24 44.94 16.34
CA LEU A 62 -26.67 45.45 17.67
C LEU A 62 -27.30 44.35 18.57
N LEU A 63 -26.65 44.15 19.73
CA LEU A 63 -27.15 43.93 21.12
C LEU A 63 -28.21 42.87 21.52
N THR A 64 -27.96 42.30 22.72
CA THR A 64 -28.83 41.50 23.66
C THR A 64 -29.01 40.02 23.33
N ALA A 65 -28.90 39.03 24.22
CA ALA A 65 -28.88 39.01 25.69
C ALA A 65 -28.09 37.80 26.23
N PHE A 66 -27.68 37.93 27.48
CA PHE A 66 -26.95 37.00 28.34
C PHE A 66 -27.75 35.69 28.57
N ALA A 67 -27.15 34.54 28.30
CA ALA A 67 -27.55 33.26 28.89
C ALA A 67 -26.30 32.43 29.16
N ALA A 68 -25.68 32.67 30.31
CA ALA A 68 -24.63 31.82 30.85
C ALA A 68 -25.23 30.46 31.23
N ILE A 69 -25.25 29.53 30.27
CA ILE A 69 -25.49 28.12 30.56
C ILE A 69 -24.17 27.57 31.11
N THR A 70 -24.04 27.58 32.44
CA THR A 70 -22.99 26.84 33.13
C THR A 70 -23.28 25.35 32.97
N LEU A 71 -22.79 24.75 31.88
CA LEU A 71 -22.67 23.30 31.80
C LEU A 71 -21.70 22.88 32.92
N PRO A 72 -22.07 21.92 33.79
CA PRO A 72 -21.09 21.30 34.67
C PRO A 72 -20.03 20.69 33.75
N THR A 73 -18.82 21.24 33.82
CA THR A 73 -17.63 20.57 33.32
C THR A 73 -17.51 19.29 34.11
N SER A 74 -18.07 18.19 33.59
CA SER A 74 -17.80 16.87 34.11
C SER A 74 -16.28 16.72 34.12
N PRO A 75 -15.68 16.31 35.25
CA PRO A 75 -14.26 16.03 35.28
C PRO A 75 -13.99 15.00 34.18
N ALA A 76 -13.09 15.34 33.27
CA ALA A 76 -12.49 14.34 32.41
C ALA A 76 -11.94 13.26 33.35
N GLU A 77 -12.60 12.10 33.38
CA GLU A 77 -12.05 10.95 34.06
C GLU A 77 -10.76 10.59 33.35
N ALA A 78 -9.65 11.09 33.90
CA ALA A 78 -8.34 10.54 33.69
C ALA A 78 -8.40 9.13 34.30
N PHE A 79 -8.83 8.17 33.49
CA PHE A 79 -8.77 6.75 33.79
C PHE A 79 -7.29 6.39 33.95
N LEU A 80 -6.84 6.38 35.21
CA LEU A 80 -5.50 5.99 35.61
C LEU A 80 -5.33 4.49 35.38
N GLY A 81 -4.94 4.12 34.16
CA GLY A 81 -3.84 3.20 33.81
C GLY A 81 -3.62 1.89 34.58
N ILE A 82 -4.59 1.34 35.31
CA ILE A 82 -4.46 0.04 35.99
C ILE A 82 -5.23 -1.01 35.18
N GLY A 83 -4.57 -1.60 34.19
CA GLY A 83 -5.04 -2.82 33.51
C GLY A 83 -5.14 -2.75 31.99
N GLU A 84 -5.01 -1.59 31.37
CA GLU A 84 -5.04 -1.49 29.91
C GLU A 84 -3.66 -1.80 29.32
N LYS A 85 -3.54 -2.91 28.57
CA LYS A 85 -2.34 -3.23 27.80
C LYS A 85 -1.99 -2.05 26.91
N SER A 86 -0.72 -1.66 26.88
CA SER A 86 -0.31 -0.56 26.00
C SER A 86 -0.65 -0.91 24.55
N ALA A 87 -0.91 0.10 23.72
CA ALA A 87 -1.21 -0.13 22.31
C ALA A 87 -0.09 -0.94 21.61
N GLN A 88 1.14 -0.81 22.09
CA GLN A 88 2.29 -1.59 21.63
C GLN A 88 2.21 -3.06 22.07
N ASP A 89 1.82 -3.34 23.31
CA ASP A 89 1.66 -4.72 23.80
C ASP A 89 0.54 -5.43 23.05
N GLN A 90 -0.57 -4.73 22.80
CA GLN A 90 -1.68 -5.24 21.98
C GLN A 90 -1.22 -5.52 20.55
N TYR A 91 -0.39 -4.65 19.95
CA TYR A 91 0.18 -4.88 18.63
C TYR A 91 1.06 -6.14 18.58
N VAL A 92 1.89 -6.35 19.60
CA VAL A 92 2.74 -7.54 19.70
C VAL A 92 1.87 -8.79 19.83
N GLU A 93 0.88 -8.78 20.72
CA GLU A 93 -0.04 -9.91 20.92
C GLU A 93 -0.83 -10.25 19.65
N ASP A 94 -1.50 -9.27 19.06
CA ASP A 94 -2.32 -9.47 17.87
C ASP A 94 -1.47 -9.92 16.67
N THR A 95 -0.29 -9.34 16.49
CA THR A 95 0.60 -9.74 15.37
C THR A 95 1.18 -11.12 15.60
N THR A 96 1.52 -11.50 16.84
CA THR A 96 1.96 -12.86 17.19
C THR A 96 0.86 -13.87 16.88
N ASN A 97 -0.40 -13.58 17.27
CA ASN A 97 -1.54 -14.43 16.96
C ASN A 97 -1.71 -14.63 15.44
N VAL A 98 -1.60 -13.56 14.66
CA VAL A 98 -1.67 -13.62 13.19
C VAL A 98 -0.53 -14.47 12.61
N ILE A 99 0.70 -14.34 13.13
CA ILE A 99 1.85 -15.15 12.72
C ILE A 99 1.59 -16.64 13.01
N GLU A 100 1.17 -17.00 14.22
CA GLU A 100 0.90 -18.38 14.62
C GLU A 100 -0.17 -19.03 13.74
N LYS A 101 -1.27 -18.32 13.49
CA LYS A 101 -2.38 -18.81 12.64
C LYS A 101 -1.94 -18.98 11.19
N THR A 102 -1.10 -18.07 10.70
CA THR A 102 -0.50 -18.16 9.38
C THR A 102 0.46 -19.35 9.27
N GLN A 103 1.32 -19.56 10.27
CA GLN A 103 2.22 -20.72 10.32
C GLN A 103 1.44 -22.03 10.37
N LYS A 104 0.38 -22.10 11.20
CA LYS A 104 -0.51 -23.26 11.27
C LYS A 104 -1.10 -23.59 9.90
N LEU A 105 -1.65 -22.59 9.19
CA LEU A 105 -2.19 -22.78 7.84
C LEU A 105 -1.14 -23.31 6.85
N LEU A 106 0.08 -22.79 6.91
CA LEU A 106 1.17 -23.22 6.01
C LEU A 106 1.67 -24.64 6.31
N ASN A 107 1.52 -25.10 7.55
CA ASN A 107 1.88 -26.45 7.98
C ASN A 107 0.79 -27.51 7.70
N LEU A 108 -0.44 -27.10 7.38
CA LEU A 108 -1.51 -28.04 7.02
C LEU A 108 -1.21 -28.74 5.70
N SER A 109 -1.44 -30.06 5.68
CA SER A 109 -1.34 -30.87 4.46
C SER A 109 -2.30 -30.37 3.37
N ARG A 110 -2.02 -30.70 2.11
CA ARG A 110 -2.91 -30.36 0.99
C ARG A 110 -4.28 -31.02 1.11
N ASP A 111 -4.31 -32.25 1.61
CA ASP A 111 -5.52 -33.07 1.63
C ASP A 111 -6.23 -33.01 3.00
N ASP A 112 -5.88 -32.03 3.84
CA ASP A 112 -6.46 -31.86 5.18
C ASP A 112 -7.84 -31.18 5.09
N PRO A 113 -8.93 -31.78 5.59
CA PRO A 113 -10.25 -31.19 5.55
C PRO A 113 -10.35 -29.86 6.32
N ALA A 114 -9.45 -29.59 7.29
CA ALA A 114 -9.42 -28.35 8.04
C ALA A 114 -8.83 -27.17 7.24
N LYS A 115 -8.27 -27.40 6.05
CA LYS A 115 -7.58 -26.38 5.25
C LYS A 115 -8.50 -25.24 4.84
N ALA A 116 -9.68 -25.56 4.32
CA ALA A 116 -10.68 -24.57 3.93
C ALA A 116 -11.02 -23.61 5.08
N ASP A 117 -11.21 -24.15 6.28
CA ASP A 117 -11.59 -23.36 7.44
C ASP A 117 -10.42 -22.56 8.00
N ALA A 118 -9.21 -23.12 8.00
CA ALA A 118 -7.99 -22.37 8.34
C ALA A 118 -7.74 -21.19 7.39
N VAL A 119 -8.02 -21.37 6.09
CA VAL A 119 -7.93 -20.28 5.10
C VAL A 119 -8.96 -19.18 5.39
N LYS A 120 -10.20 -19.54 5.76
CA LYS A 120 -11.24 -18.56 6.15
C LYS A 120 -10.85 -17.83 7.43
N GLU A 121 -10.33 -18.55 8.42
CA GLU A 121 -9.86 -17.98 9.69
C GLU A 121 -8.76 -16.93 9.45
N VAL A 122 -7.72 -17.28 8.68
CA VAL A 122 -6.62 -16.36 8.35
C VAL A 122 -7.10 -15.14 7.57
N ARG A 123 -8.08 -15.29 6.67
CA ARG A 123 -8.69 -14.15 5.96
C ARG A 123 -9.42 -13.20 6.91
N SER A 124 -10.22 -13.76 7.83
CA SER A 124 -10.94 -12.96 8.82
C SER A 124 -9.96 -12.19 9.71
N LEU A 125 -8.95 -12.89 10.23
CA LEU A 125 -7.86 -12.31 11.02
C LEU A 125 -7.13 -11.20 10.27
N THR A 126 -6.86 -11.39 8.98
CA THR A 126 -6.23 -10.37 8.13
C THR A 126 -7.06 -9.09 8.11
N ASN A 127 -8.36 -9.18 7.88
CA ASN A 127 -9.22 -8.00 7.82
C ASN A 127 -9.26 -7.27 9.17
N THR A 128 -9.38 -8.01 10.27
CA THR A 128 -9.36 -7.44 11.62
C THR A 128 -8.04 -6.76 11.93
N TRP A 129 -6.91 -7.44 11.72
CA TRP A 129 -5.58 -6.92 12.01
C TRP A 129 -5.22 -5.71 11.12
N VAL A 130 -5.50 -5.78 9.81
CA VAL A 130 -5.23 -4.67 8.88
C VAL A 130 -6.11 -3.46 9.21
N SER A 131 -7.40 -3.66 9.50
CA SER A 131 -8.29 -2.55 9.84
C SER A 131 -7.87 -1.83 11.12
N LYS A 132 -7.33 -2.57 12.09
CA LYS A 132 -6.83 -2.03 13.37
C LYS A 132 -5.53 -1.23 13.20
N TYR A 133 -4.53 -1.78 12.50
CA TYR A 133 -3.17 -1.22 12.52
C TYR A 133 -2.78 -0.37 11.30
N ARG A 134 -3.46 -0.51 10.15
CA ARG A 134 -3.03 0.17 8.91
C ARG A 134 -3.19 1.69 8.93
N ARG A 135 -4.08 2.23 9.76
CA ARG A 135 -4.37 3.68 9.83
C ARG A 135 -3.51 4.43 10.84
N ASP A 136 -2.81 3.71 11.71
CA ASP A 136 -1.98 4.29 12.76
C ASP A 136 -0.52 4.21 12.35
N ASP A 137 0.08 5.36 12.04
CA ASP A 137 1.44 5.46 11.53
C ASP A 137 2.50 4.89 12.48
N ARG A 138 2.19 4.82 13.80
CA ARG A 138 3.06 4.20 14.80
C ARG A 138 3.29 2.71 14.53
N PHE A 139 2.30 2.04 13.94
CA PHE A 139 2.34 0.62 13.60
C PHE A 139 2.54 0.40 12.10
N ALA A 140 1.89 1.19 11.25
CA ALA A 140 1.99 1.04 9.79
C ALA A 140 3.41 1.32 9.26
N GLY A 141 4.20 2.16 9.95
CA GLY A 141 5.60 2.42 9.61
C GLY A 141 6.59 1.34 10.05
N LYS A 142 6.14 0.33 10.82
CA LYS A 142 6.99 -0.73 11.36
C LYS A 142 7.39 -1.74 10.28
N PRO A 143 8.68 -2.12 10.17
CA PRO A 143 9.09 -3.21 9.30
C PRO A 143 8.35 -4.53 9.57
N SER A 144 8.03 -4.87 10.84
CA SER A 144 7.20 -6.03 11.17
C SER A 144 5.83 -5.99 10.49
N PHE A 145 5.17 -4.82 10.50
CA PHE A 145 3.87 -4.62 9.86
C PHE A 145 3.98 -4.79 8.35
N GLY A 146 4.98 -4.16 7.72
CA GLY A 146 5.19 -4.25 6.27
C GLY A 146 5.40 -5.69 5.79
N ASN A 147 6.26 -6.44 6.48
CA ASN A 147 6.53 -7.84 6.14
C ASN A 147 5.30 -8.72 6.34
N MET A 148 4.59 -8.57 7.47
CA MET A 148 3.37 -9.34 7.71
C MET A 148 2.29 -9.02 6.68
N TYR A 149 2.11 -7.74 6.32
CA TYR A 149 1.15 -7.33 5.29
C TYR A 149 1.48 -7.91 3.91
N SER A 150 2.76 -7.99 3.55
CA SER A 150 3.21 -8.67 2.32
C SER A 150 2.84 -10.15 2.31
N VAL A 151 3.11 -10.86 3.42
CA VAL A 151 2.73 -12.28 3.59
C VAL A 151 1.23 -12.47 3.42
N LEU A 152 0.42 -11.69 4.14
CA LEU A 152 -1.04 -11.81 4.12
C LEU A 152 -1.62 -11.54 2.72
N ASN A 153 -1.06 -10.58 1.99
CA ASN A 153 -1.46 -10.30 0.61
C ASN A 153 -1.07 -11.43 -0.35
N ALA A 154 0.12 -12.03 -0.18
CA ALA A 154 0.54 -13.16 -1.00
C ALA A 154 -0.39 -14.38 -0.81
N ILE A 155 -0.78 -14.65 0.44
CA ILE A 155 -1.70 -15.73 0.81
C ILE A 155 -3.12 -15.45 0.28
N SER A 156 -3.64 -14.26 0.56
CA SER A 156 -5.00 -13.86 0.15
C SER A 156 -5.14 -13.84 -1.37
N GLY A 157 -4.15 -13.29 -2.08
CA GLY A 157 -4.11 -13.29 -3.54
C GLY A 157 -4.11 -14.70 -4.13
N HIS A 158 -3.30 -15.61 -3.58
CA HIS A 158 -3.28 -17.01 -4.01
C HIS A 158 -4.64 -17.67 -3.84
N TYR A 159 -5.19 -17.66 -2.63
CA TYR A 159 -6.45 -18.36 -2.38
C TYR A 159 -7.67 -17.66 -3.01
N ASN A 160 -7.60 -16.37 -3.35
CA ASN A 160 -8.66 -15.68 -4.10
C ASN A 160 -8.72 -16.19 -5.55
N SER A 161 -7.56 -16.46 -6.16
CA SER A 161 -7.48 -16.90 -7.56
C SER A 161 -7.64 -18.40 -7.73
N PHE A 162 -7.11 -19.21 -6.81
CA PHE A 162 -7.04 -20.67 -6.98
C PHE A 162 -7.98 -21.45 -6.06
N GLY A 163 -8.61 -20.81 -5.07
CA GLY A 163 -9.44 -21.48 -4.06
C GLY A 163 -8.63 -22.09 -2.90
N PRO A 164 -9.28 -22.44 -1.78
CA PRO A 164 -8.61 -22.79 -0.51
C PRO A 164 -7.78 -24.07 -0.55
N GLU A 165 -8.13 -25.03 -1.41
CA GLU A 165 -7.44 -26.33 -1.51
C GLU A 165 -6.19 -26.26 -2.41
N ALA A 166 -5.99 -25.14 -3.10
CA ALA A 166 -4.90 -25.02 -4.06
C ALA A 166 -3.55 -24.88 -3.34
N PRO A 167 -2.57 -25.75 -3.62
CA PRO A 167 -1.25 -25.65 -3.01
C PRO A 167 -0.51 -24.39 -3.47
N ILE A 168 0.17 -23.71 -2.55
CA ILE A 168 0.99 -22.54 -2.86
C ILE A 168 2.25 -23.00 -3.61
N PRO A 169 2.61 -22.38 -4.75
CA PRO A 169 3.83 -22.73 -5.49
C PRO A 169 5.09 -22.62 -4.62
N LYS A 170 5.99 -23.62 -4.69
CA LYS A 170 7.17 -23.74 -3.81
C LYS A 170 7.97 -22.45 -3.68
N LYS A 171 8.38 -21.82 -4.79
CA LYS A 171 9.15 -20.56 -4.78
C LYS A 171 8.42 -19.41 -4.06
N ARG A 172 7.08 -19.36 -4.16
CA ARG A 172 6.27 -18.36 -3.46
C ARG A 172 6.19 -18.68 -1.97
N LEU A 173 6.00 -19.96 -1.63
CA LEU A 173 5.98 -20.44 -0.25
C LEU A 173 7.31 -20.15 0.46
N ASP A 174 8.45 -20.41 -0.18
CA ASP A 174 9.77 -20.13 0.40
C ASP A 174 9.94 -18.64 0.75
N ARG A 175 9.45 -17.75 -0.13
CA ARG A 175 9.46 -16.29 0.13
C ARG A 175 8.51 -15.92 1.27
N ILE A 176 7.31 -16.50 1.31
CA ILE A 176 6.34 -16.27 2.39
C ILE A 176 6.95 -16.67 3.74
N LEU A 177 7.56 -17.85 3.82
CA LEU A 177 8.18 -18.32 5.06
C LEU A 177 9.33 -17.41 5.51
N LYS A 178 10.15 -16.94 4.56
CA LYS A 178 11.21 -15.97 4.85
C LYS A 178 10.65 -14.66 5.41
N GLU A 179 9.67 -14.07 4.74
CA GLU A 179 9.06 -12.80 5.16
C GLU A 179 8.35 -12.94 6.51
N LEU A 180 7.70 -14.07 6.76
CA LEU A 180 7.04 -14.39 8.02
C LEU A 180 8.05 -14.50 9.18
N SER A 181 9.17 -15.19 8.96
CA SER A 181 10.26 -15.28 9.95
C SER A 181 10.93 -13.91 10.20
N ASP A 182 11.11 -13.11 9.15
CA ASP A 182 11.64 -11.75 9.30
C ASP A 182 10.65 -10.87 10.08
N ALA A 183 9.34 -10.98 9.83
CA ALA A 183 8.31 -10.25 10.58
C ALA A 183 8.35 -10.59 12.07
N ASP A 184 8.42 -11.87 12.42
CA ASP A 184 8.51 -12.34 13.81
C ASP A 184 9.76 -11.82 14.52
N ARG A 185 10.94 -11.92 13.87
CA ARG A 185 12.20 -11.41 14.39
C ARG A 185 12.20 -9.89 14.58
N LEU A 186 11.51 -9.15 13.72
CA LEU A 186 11.36 -7.70 13.81
C LEU A 186 10.40 -7.32 14.93
N LEU A 187 9.28 -8.05 15.06
CA LEU A 187 8.29 -7.86 16.11
C LEU A 187 8.90 -8.03 17.50
N ALA A 188 9.71 -9.09 17.69
CA ALA A 188 10.44 -9.35 18.93
C ALA A 188 11.43 -8.22 19.31
N ARG A 189 11.84 -7.38 18.35
CA ARG A 189 12.70 -6.21 18.56
C ARG A 189 11.90 -4.91 18.68
N GLY A 190 10.57 -4.97 18.68
CA GLY A 190 9.67 -3.82 18.67
C GLY A 190 9.69 -3.02 17.36
N ARG A 191 10.22 -3.61 16.27
CA ARG A 191 10.51 -2.92 15.01
C ARG A 191 9.41 -3.02 13.98
#